data_AF-A0A3G6MYJ6-F1
#
_entry.id   AF-A0A3G6MYJ6-F1
#
_cell.length_a   1.000
_cell.length_b   1.000
_cell.length_c   1.000
_cell.angle_alpha   90.00
_cell.angle_beta   90.00
_cell.angle_gamma   90.00
#
_symmetry.space_group_name_H-M   'P 1'
#
loop_
_entity.id
_entity.type
_entity.pdbx_description
1 polymer ?
#
loop_
_entity_poly.entity_id
_entity_poly.type
_entity_poly.pdbx_seq_one_letter_code
_entity_poly.pdbx_strand_id
1 'polypeptide(L)' 'MAGLNHGKSFRRFTSEKFPEKEGVFLSEVSKKWVVRIENKGSDKRFKPFVSVAQFETEEDANQKYQEIKKQF' A
#
# COMPACT_ATOMS: atom_id res chain seq x y z
N MET A 1 -6.78 45.17 12.92
CA MET A 1 -5.43 44.87 12.37
C MET A 1 -5.12 43.42 12.67
N ALA A 2 -4.75 42.71 11.61
CA ALA A 2 -4.44 41.28 11.61
C ALA A 2 -3.16 40.97 12.40
N GLY A 3 -3.07 39.76 12.94
CA GLY A 3 -1.82 39.29 13.54
C GLY A 3 -1.85 37.93 14.25
N LEU A 4 -2.82 37.05 14.01
CA LEU A 4 -2.66 35.65 14.41
C LEU A 4 -1.81 34.92 13.37
N ASN A 5 -0.49 34.94 13.58
CA ASN A 5 0.43 33.99 12.97
C ASN A 5 0.17 32.60 13.56
N HIS A 6 -0.87 31.92 13.05
CA HIS A 6 -1.01 30.49 13.29
C HIS A 6 -0.04 29.74 12.38
N GLY A 7 1.21 29.71 12.84
CA GLY A 7 2.14 28.68 12.46
C GLY A 7 1.52 27.32 12.75
N LYS A 8 1.45 26.51 11.71
CA LYS A 8 1.62 25.05 11.72
C LYS A 8 1.58 24.62 10.26
N SER A 9 2.71 24.84 9.59
CA SER A 9 3.03 24.15 8.36
C SER A 9 2.79 22.66 8.61
N PHE A 10 1.73 22.12 8.01
CA PHE A 10 1.54 20.68 7.93
C PHE A 10 2.81 20.13 7.30
N ARG A 11 3.66 19.49 8.11
CA ARG A 11 4.75 18.66 7.61
C ARG A 11 4.07 17.64 6.71
N ARG A 12 4.19 17.85 5.40
CA ARG A 12 3.81 16.85 4.40
C ARG A 12 4.56 15.60 4.79
N PHE A 13 3.85 14.59 5.29
CA PHE A 13 4.39 13.26 5.45
C PHE A 13 5.01 12.91 4.10
N THR A 14 6.32 12.64 4.07
CA THR A 14 7.00 12.12 2.89
C THR A 14 6.26 10.86 2.52
N SER A 15 5.44 10.94 1.46
CA SER A 15 4.62 9.83 1.00
C SER A 15 5.54 8.64 0.78
N GLU A 16 5.34 7.58 1.55
CA GLU A 16 6.02 6.30 1.34
C GLU A 16 5.77 5.92 -0.12
N LYS A 17 6.85 5.84 -0.92
CA LYS A 17 6.76 5.40 -2.31
C LYS A 17 6.59 3.89 -2.28
N PHE A 18 5.35 3.45 -2.09
CA PHE A 18 5.01 2.05 -2.29
C PHE A 18 5.41 1.65 -3.72
N PRO A 19 6.07 0.51 -3.92
CA PRO A 19 6.47 0.06 -5.24
C PRO A 19 5.26 -0.05 -6.17
N GLU A 20 5.43 0.42 -7.41
CA GLU A 20 4.36 0.40 -8.42
C GLU A 20 4.03 -1.01 -8.92
N LYS A 21 4.88 -2.00 -8.61
CA LYS A 21 4.69 -3.40 -8.97
C LYS A 21 3.85 -4.14 -7.93
N GLU A 22 3.07 -5.10 -8.38
CA GLU A 22 2.42 -6.07 -7.49
C GLU A 22 3.46 -7.04 -6.91
N GLY A 23 3.20 -7.56 -5.70
CA GLY A 23 4.08 -8.50 -5.03
C GLY A 23 4.17 -8.28 -3.52
N VAL A 24 5.16 -8.93 -2.93
CA VAL A 24 5.49 -8.86 -1.51
C VAL A 24 6.79 -8.09 -1.33
N PHE A 25 6.83 -7.13 -0.41
CA PHE A 25 8.02 -6.34 -0.14
C PHE A 25 8.07 -5.91 1.33
N LEU A 26 9.28 -5.76 1.86
CA LEU A 26 9.48 -5.25 3.22
C LEU A 26 9.33 -3.72 3.22
N SER A 27 8.41 -3.18 4.00
CA SER A 27 8.30 -1.73 4.24
C SER A 27 9.37 -1.31 5.24
N GLU A 28 10.27 -0.43 4.81
CA GLU A 28 11.33 0.13 5.67
C GLU A 28 10.77 1.04 6.78
N VAL A 29 9.58 1.62 6.56
CA VAL A 29 8.93 2.51 7.52
C VAL A 29 8.28 1.72 8.66
N SER A 30 7.49 0.71 8.30
CA SER A 30 6.74 -0.09 9.28
C SER A 30 7.52 -1.30 9.79
N LYS A 31 8.65 -1.65 9.14
CA LYS A 31 9.37 -2.91 9.33
C LYS A 31 8.48 -4.16 9.18
N LYS A 32 7.43 -4.06 8.37
CA LYS A 32 6.46 -5.12 8.09
C LYS A 32 6.49 -5.53 6.64
N TRP A 33 6.15 -6.78 6.38
CA TRP A 33 5.97 -7.30 5.03
C TRP A 33 4.65 -6.82 4.47
N VAL A 34 4.69 -6.17 3.32
CA VAL A 34 3.54 -5.57 2.66
C VAL A 34 3.25 -6.35 1.39
N VAL A 35 2.00 -6.78 1.26
CA VAL A 35 1.47 -7.42 0.06
C VAL A 35 0.70 -6.37 -0.71
N ARG A 36 1.10 -6.08 -1.95
CA ARG A 36 0.37 -5.21 -2.88
C ARG A 36 -0.13 -6.04 -4.04
N ILE A 37 -1.44 -6.02 -4.26
CA ILE A 37 -2.08 -6.72 -5.38
C ILE A 37 -2.90 -5.72 -6.17
N GLU A 38 -2.68 -5.69 -7.46
CA GLU A 38 -3.43 -4.87 -8.39
C GLU A 38 -4.41 -5.78 -9.13
N ASN A 39 -5.70 -5.66 -8.81
CA ASN A 39 -6.70 -6.35 -9.61
C ASN A 39 -6.94 -5.55 -10.89
N LYS A 40 -6.26 -5.95 -11.96
CA LYS A 40 -6.54 -5.50 -13.32
C LYS A 40 -7.74 -6.29 -13.84
N GLY A 41 -8.91 -5.94 -13.32
CA GLY A 41 -10.17 -6.54 -13.77
C GLY A 41 -10.22 -6.49 -15.30
N SER A 42 -10.21 -7.66 -15.94
CA SER A 42 -10.35 -7.75 -17.40
C SER A 42 -11.76 -7.35 -17.85
N ASP A 43 -12.70 -7.32 -16.90
CA ASP A 43 -14.08 -6.91 -17.10
C ASP A 43 -14.26 -5.41 -16.81
N LYS A 44 -14.69 -4.64 -17.83
CA LYS A 44 -14.86 -3.18 -17.79
C LYS A 44 -15.83 -2.69 -16.69
N ARG A 45 -16.57 -3.58 -16.03
CA ARG A 45 -17.46 -3.26 -14.91
C ARG A 45 -16.75 -3.16 -13.56
N PHE A 46 -15.60 -3.81 -13.40
CA PHE A 46 -14.83 -3.75 -12.16
C PHE A 46 -13.76 -2.67 -12.28
N LYS A 47 -13.85 -1.65 -11.42
CA LYS A 47 -12.81 -0.63 -11.35
C LYS A 47 -11.52 -1.28 -10.83
N PRO A 48 -10.37 -0.99 -11.44
CA PRO A 48 -9.10 -1.48 -10.91
C PRO A 48 -8.93 -0.98 -9.49
N PHE A 49 -8.59 -1.88 -8.58
CA PHE A 49 -8.31 -1.55 -7.18
C PHE A 49 -6.97 -2.16 -6.77
N VAL A 50 -6.27 -1.42 -5.92
CA VAL A 50 -5.03 -1.87 -5.28
C VAL A 50 -5.38 -2.26 -3.86
N SER A 51 -5.16 -3.54 -3.52
CA SER A 51 -5.26 -4.00 -2.15
C SER A 51 -3.86 -4.05 -1.52
N VAL A 52 -3.76 -3.55 -0.28
CA VAL A 52 -2.52 -3.53 0.49
C VAL A 52 -2.77 -4.17 1.85
N ALA A 53 -1.99 -5.19 2.20
CA ALA A 53 -2.05 -5.88 3.49
C ALA A 53 -0.65 -5.95 4.12
N GLN A 54 -0.58 -5.92 5.45
CA GLN A 54 0.68 -5.94 6.21
C GLN A 54 0.78 -7.20 7.07
N PHE A 55 1.97 -7.78 7.14
CA PHE A 55 2.28 -9.02 7.84
C PHE A 55 3.59 -8.87 8.60
N GLU A 56 3.77 -9.68 9.65
CA GLU A 56 5.02 -9.69 10.43
C GLU A 56 6.09 -10.55 9.77
N THR A 57 5.69 -11.58 9.02
CA THR A 57 6.60 -12.53 8.37
C THR A 57 6.51 -12.47 6.85
N GLU A 58 7.60 -12.81 6.18
CA GLU A 58 7.66 -12.93 4.71
C GLU A 58 6.77 -14.08 4.23
N GLU A 59 6.76 -15.18 4.99
CA GLU A 59 6.05 -16.40 4.67
C GLU A 59 4.53 -16.18 4.64
N ASP A 60 3.97 -15.51 5.66
CA ASP A 60 2.54 -15.18 5.70
C ASP A 60 2.14 -14.23 4.57
N ALA A 61 2.98 -13.23 4.30
CA ALA A 61 2.76 -12.28 3.22
C ALA A 61 2.76 -12.97 1.86
N ASN A 62 3.73 -13.87 1.62
CA ASN A 62 3.84 -14.62 0.39
C ASN A 62 2.69 -15.63 0.24
N GLN A 63 2.32 -16.34 1.31
CA GLN A 63 1.19 -17.24 1.29
C GLN A 63 -0.10 -16.50 0.93
N LYS A 64 -0.34 -15.34 1.53
CA LYS A 64 -1.52 -14.52 1.21
C LYS A 64 -1.49 -14.00 -0.22
N TYR A 65 -0.32 -13.56 -0.70
CA TYR A 65 -0.15 -13.12 -2.08
C TYR A 65 -0.50 -14.24 -3.07
N GLN A 66 -0.01 -15.46 -2.85
CA GLN A 66 -0.31 -16.63 -3.68
C GLN A 66 -1.79 -17.04 -3.60
N GLU A 67 -2.40 -16.98 -2.41
CA GLU A 67 -3.82 -17.29 -2.22
C GLU A 67 -4.72 -16.34 -3.01
N ILE A 68 -4.47 -15.03 -2.93
CA ILE A 68 -5.23 -14.02 -3.65
C ILE A 68 -5.00 -14.14 -5.16
N LYS A 69 -3.75 -14.41 -5.59
CA LYS A 69 -3.42 -14.61 -7.00
C LYS A 69 -4.13 -15.79 -7.64
N LYS A 70 -4.49 -16.84 -6.87
CA LYS A 70 -5.29 -17.98 -7.37
C LYS A 70 -6.76 -17.65 -7.61
N GLN A 71 -7.28 -16.56 -7.04
CA GLN A 71 -8.68 -16.15 -7.19
C GLN A 71 -8.93 -15.29 -8.43
N PHE A 72 -7.86 -14.83 -9.09
CA PHE A 72 -7.88 -14.02 -10.31
C PHE A 72 -7.29 -14.81 -11.48
#